data_AF-A0A328RSB2-F1
#
_entry.id   AF-A0A328RSB2-F1
#
_cell.length_a   1.000
_cell.length_b   1.000
_cell.length_c   1.000
_cell.angle_alpha   90.00
_cell.angle_beta   90.00
_cell.angle_gamma   90.00
#
_symmetry.space_group_name_H-M   'P 1'
#
loop_
_entity.id
_entity.type
_entity.pdbx_description
1 polymer ?
#
loop_
_entity_poly.entity_id
_entity_poly.type
_entity_poly.pdbx_seq_one_letter_code
_entity_poly.pdbx_strand_id
1 'polypeptide(L)'
;ILSLIGFSSILLTGLIGLFQLKPEYLAIKEALIPLIICIVVFSSQNSKYPIVIKLFEHLLDLDHIKSHLTDKDKEAKFQSVLKGSSTIVGLSFLVSSVLNYVLARVIVVSSPGSVAFNEELGKMTALSYPVIALPSSIILVIAIWFLIKKTQALTGLTLEELLKIK
;
A
#
# COMPACT_ATOMS: atom_id res chain seq x y z
N ILE A 1 4.61 -6.55 -14.84
CA ILE A 1 4.82 -6.87 -13.41
C ILE A 1 3.49 -7.00 -12.69
N LEU A 2 2.63 -5.97 -12.66
CA LEU A 2 1.31 -6.03 -12.00
C LEU A 2 0.43 -7.20 -12.52
N SER A 3 0.38 -7.41 -13.84
CA SER A 3 -0.37 -8.54 -14.43
C SER A 3 0.18 -9.91 -14.02
N LEU A 4 1.49 -10.03 -13.79
CA LEU A 4 2.12 -11.28 -13.34
C LEU A 4 1.76 -11.58 -11.88
N ILE A 5 1.73 -10.56 -11.03
CA ILE A 5 1.30 -10.67 -9.62
C ILE A 5 -0.19 -11.04 -9.56
N GLY A 6 -1.03 -10.37 -10.35
CA GLY A 6 -2.46 -10.65 -10.42
C GLY A 6 -2.75 -12.08 -10.90
N PHE A 7 -2.12 -12.50 -11.99
CA PHE A 7 -2.24 -13.87 -12.51
C PHE A 7 -1.79 -14.92 -11.48
N SER A 8 -0.63 -14.71 -10.86
CA SER A 8 -0.11 -15.62 -9.83
C SER A 8 -1.04 -15.71 -8.63
N SER A 9 -1.67 -14.60 -8.25
CA SER A 9 -2.65 -14.57 -7.16
C SER A 9 -3.87 -15.43 -7.49
N ILE A 10 -4.49 -15.23 -8.66
CA ILE A 10 -5.66 -16.02 -9.10
C ILE A 10 -5.30 -17.50 -9.18
N LEU A 11 -4.13 -17.81 -9.77
CA LEU A 11 -3.63 -19.18 -9.88
C LEU A 11 -3.47 -19.83 -8.51
N LEU A 12 -2.80 -19.18 -7.55
CA LEU A 12 -2.63 -19.71 -6.20
C LEU A 12 -3.97 -19.94 -5.50
N THR A 13 -4.96 -19.06 -5.68
CA THR A 13 -6.31 -19.28 -5.14
C THR A 13 -6.95 -20.53 -5.74
N GLY A 14 -6.84 -20.71 -7.06
CA GLY A 14 -7.34 -21.90 -7.75
C GLY A 14 -6.64 -23.19 -7.31
N LEU A 15 -5.32 -23.16 -7.12
CA LEU A 15 -4.54 -24.30 -6.66
C LEU A 15 -4.90 -24.69 -5.21
N ILE A 16 -5.10 -23.72 -4.32
CA ILE A 16 -5.55 -23.99 -2.94
C ILE A 16 -6.91 -24.71 -2.93
N GLY A 17 -7.83 -24.27 -3.80
CA GLY A 17 -9.12 -24.93 -3.98
C GLY A 17 -9.00 -26.34 -4.56
N LEU A 18 -8.16 -26.52 -5.60
CA LEU A 18 -7.99 -27.79 -6.29
C LEU A 18 -7.30 -28.85 -5.42
N PHE A 19 -6.23 -28.47 -4.72
CA PHE A 19 -5.47 -29.37 -3.84
C PHE A 19 -6.04 -29.50 -2.43
N GLN A 20 -7.21 -28.90 -2.17
CA GLN A 20 -7.88 -28.91 -0.86
C GLN A 20 -6.96 -28.54 0.31
N LEU A 21 -6.10 -27.54 0.09
CA LEU A 21 -5.15 -27.09 1.10
C LEU A 21 -5.87 -26.38 2.25
N LYS A 22 -5.40 -26.56 3.49
CA LYS A 22 -6.00 -25.94 4.68
C LYS A 22 -6.30 -24.44 4.45
N PRO A 23 -7.44 -23.91 4.91
CA PRO A 23 -7.80 -22.48 4.78
C PRO A 23 -6.72 -21.50 5.26
N GLU A 24 -5.84 -21.95 6.16
CA GLU A 24 -4.70 -21.18 6.67
C GLU A 24 -3.73 -20.75 5.55
N TYR A 25 -3.54 -21.57 4.51
CA TYR A 25 -2.69 -21.22 3.36
C TYR A 25 -3.28 -20.08 2.53
N LEU A 26 -4.61 -19.99 2.45
CA LEU A 26 -5.29 -18.86 1.81
C LEU A 26 -5.03 -17.58 2.61
N ALA A 27 -5.16 -17.61 3.94
CA ALA A 27 -4.90 -16.44 4.77
C ALA A 27 -3.45 -15.95 4.66
N ILE A 28 -2.47 -16.88 4.61
CA ILE A 28 -1.07 -16.53 4.38
C ILE A 28 -0.90 -15.87 3.01
N LYS A 29 -1.51 -16.44 1.96
CA LYS A 29 -1.44 -15.92 0.58
C LYS A 29 -1.99 -14.49 0.47
N GLU A 30 -3.18 -14.23 1.03
CA GLU A 30 -3.81 -12.91 0.98
C GLU A 30 -3.00 -11.85 1.76
N ALA A 31 -2.39 -12.25 2.87
CA ALA A 31 -1.53 -11.36 3.67
C ALA A 31 -0.16 -11.10 3.03
N LEU A 32 0.33 -12.01 2.19
CA LEU A 32 1.70 -11.99 1.67
C LEU A 32 1.93 -10.82 0.70
N ILE A 33 0.98 -10.54 -0.18
CA ILE A 33 1.11 -9.46 -1.19
C ILE A 33 1.34 -8.09 -0.50
N PRO A 34 0.44 -7.61 0.39
CA PRO A 34 0.67 -6.35 1.10
C PRO A 34 1.90 -6.39 2.02
N LEU A 35 2.26 -7.56 2.59
CA LEU A 35 3.48 -7.68 3.39
C LEU A 35 4.75 -7.47 2.56
N ILE A 36 4.82 -8.05 1.36
CA ILE A 36 5.94 -7.83 0.43
C ILE A 36 6.06 -6.34 0.10
N ILE A 37 4.94 -5.67 -0.19
CA ILE A 37 4.94 -4.23 -0.49
C ILE A 37 5.43 -3.44 0.73
N CYS A 38 4.97 -3.77 1.93
CA CYS A 38 5.44 -3.16 3.18
C CYS A 38 6.97 -3.28 3.32
N ILE A 39 7.52 -4.50 3.18
CA ILE A 39 8.97 -4.76 3.26
C ILE A 39 9.73 -3.96 2.20
N VAL A 40 9.23 -3.96 0.97
CA VAL A 40 9.82 -3.23 -0.16
C VAL A 40 9.82 -1.73 0.10
N VAL A 41 8.74 -1.17 0.66
CA VAL A 41 8.66 0.25 1.03
C VAL A 41 9.69 0.57 2.12
N PHE A 42 9.71 -0.18 3.23
CA PHE A 42 10.65 0.07 4.33
C PHE A 42 12.12 -0.10 3.93
N SER A 43 12.46 -1.14 3.17
CA SER A 43 13.81 -1.37 2.67
C SER A 43 14.26 -0.29 1.67
N SER A 44 13.34 0.28 0.88
CA SER A 44 13.66 1.34 -0.08
C SER A 44 13.95 2.70 0.55
N GLN A 45 13.56 2.95 1.81
CA GLN A 45 13.66 4.28 2.43
C GLN A 45 15.10 4.81 2.54
N ASN A 46 16.09 3.92 2.67
CA ASN A 46 17.51 4.30 2.73
C ASN A 46 18.23 4.07 1.39
N SER A 47 17.50 3.69 0.34
CA SER A 47 18.06 3.52 -1.01
C SER A 47 18.16 4.85 -1.73
N LYS A 48 18.98 4.91 -2.79
CA LYS A 48 19.04 6.05 -3.72
C LYS A 48 17.71 6.31 -4.44
N TYR A 49 16.80 5.33 -4.45
CA TYR A 49 15.51 5.41 -5.13
C TYR A 49 14.36 4.92 -4.25
N PRO A 50 13.91 5.70 -3.25
CA PRO A 50 12.77 5.34 -2.42
C PRO A 50 11.51 5.19 -3.29
N ILE A 51 10.84 4.05 -3.18
CA ILE A 51 9.73 3.69 -4.08
C ILE A 51 8.56 4.66 -3.93
N VAL A 52 8.33 5.13 -2.72
CA VAL A 52 7.29 6.09 -2.42
C VAL A 52 7.58 7.46 -3.04
N ILE A 53 8.85 7.87 -3.14
CA ILE A 53 9.23 9.08 -3.86
C ILE A 53 8.86 8.93 -5.34
N LYS A 54 9.19 7.80 -5.97
CA LYS A 54 8.81 7.52 -7.37
C LYS A 54 7.30 7.51 -7.58
N LEU A 55 6.54 6.98 -6.62
CA LEU A 55 5.08 7.02 -6.70
C LEU A 55 4.57 8.48 -6.66
N PHE A 56 5.16 9.31 -5.80
CA PHE A 56 4.81 10.71 -5.71
C PHE A 56 5.35 11.57 -6.85
N GLU A 57 6.42 11.18 -7.55
CA GLU A 57 6.93 11.85 -8.78
C GLU A 57 5.90 11.91 -9.91
N HIS A 58 4.94 10.98 -9.91
CA HIS A 58 3.83 10.96 -10.85
C HIS A 58 2.72 11.97 -10.48
N LEU A 59 2.67 12.40 -9.22
CA LEU A 59 1.64 13.31 -8.69
C LEU A 59 2.19 14.72 -8.44
N LEU A 60 3.45 14.84 -8.02
CA LEU A 60 4.08 16.07 -7.60
C LEU A 60 5.14 16.55 -8.60
N ASP A 61 5.28 17.86 -8.73
CA ASP A 61 6.38 18.49 -9.46
C ASP A 61 7.60 18.61 -8.55
N LEU A 62 8.37 17.52 -8.44
CA LEU A 62 9.55 17.50 -7.59
C LEU A 62 10.63 18.50 -8.02
N ASP A 63 10.72 18.85 -9.31
CA ASP A 63 11.73 19.78 -9.79
C ASP A 63 11.35 21.21 -9.38
N HIS A 64 10.06 21.56 -9.51
CA HIS A 64 9.53 22.84 -9.01
C HIS A 64 9.61 22.94 -7.48
N ILE A 65 9.34 21.85 -6.75
CA ILE A 65 9.49 21.81 -5.30
C ILE A 65 10.94 22.04 -4.90
N LYS A 66 11.90 21.35 -5.54
CA LYS A 66 13.33 21.47 -5.24
C LYS A 66 13.87 22.87 -5.53
N SER A 67 13.39 23.55 -6.57
CA SER A 67 13.83 24.93 -6.86
C SER A 67 13.44 25.94 -5.77
N HIS A 68 12.44 25.61 -4.94
CA HIS A 68 12.00 26.43 -3.80
C HIS A 68 12.69 26.06 -2.47
N LEU A 69 13.50 25.00 -2.45
CA LEU A 69 14.31 24.63 -1.29
C LEU A 69 15.60 25.45 -1.31
N THR A 70 15.54 26.65 -0.75
CA THR A 70 16.59 27.68 -0.83
C THR A 70 17.90 27.36 -0.12
N ASP A 71 17.91 26.35 0.75
CA ASP A 71 19.06 26.02 1.59
C ASP A 71 19.08 24.52 1.97
N LYS A 72 20.25 24.06 2.45
CA LYS A 72 20.48 22.67 2.84
C LYS A 72 19.61 22.21 4.02
N ASP A 73 19.15 23.12 4.87
CA ASP A 73 18.29 22.78 6.02
C ASP A 73 16.87 22.46 5.55
N LYS A 74 16.31 23.25 4.63
CA LYS A 74 15.03 22.97 3.96
C LYS A 74 15.08 21.68 3.15
N GLU A 75 16.18 21.42 2.44
CA GLU A 75 16.38 20.16 1.74
C GLU A 75 16.38 18.96 2.71
N ALA A 76 17.11 19.05 3.83
CA ALA A 76 17.14 17.99 4.84
C ALA A 76 15.77 17.77 5.49
N LYS A 77 15.01 18.85 5.76
CA LYS A 77 13.63 18.78 6.25
C LYS A 77 12.71 18.13 5.23
N PHE A 78 12.82 18.47 3.94
CA PHE A 78 12.03 17.85 2.89
C PHE A 78 12.31 16.35 2.77
N GLN A 79 13.58 15.93 2.83
CA GLN A 79 13.94 14.50 2.89
C GLN A 79 13.32 13.80 4.10
N SER A 80 13.30 14.46 5.26
CA SER A 80 12.64 13.93 6.47
C SER A 80 11.12 13.79 6.30
N VAL A 81 10.48 14.74 5.62
CA VAL A 81 9.05 14.68 5.27
C VAL A 81 8.78 13.50 4.32
N LEU A 82 9.61 13.31 3.29
CA LEU A 82 9.49 12.18 2.36
C LEU A 82 9.66 10.83 3.07
N LYS A 83 10.61 10.73 4.01
CA LYS A 83 10.79 9.52 4.82
C LYS A 83 9.59 9.28 5.75
N GLY A 84 9.04 10.33 6.34
CA GLY A 84 7.83 10.29 7.15
C GLY A 84 6.63 9.78 6.37
N SER A 85 6.36 10.35 5.18
CA SER A 85 5.27 9.90 4.32
C SER A 85 5.47 8.45 3.84
N SER A 86 6.71 8.07 3.49
CA SER A 86 7.06 6.69 3.14
C SER A 86 6.78 5.70 4.26
N THR A 87 7.02 6.10 5.50
CA THR A 87 6.72 5.29 6.69
C THR A 87 5.21 5.10 6.86
N ILE A 88 4.41 6.17 6.71
CA ILE A 88 2.94 6.08 6.78
C ILE A 88 2.41 5.14 5.68
N VAL A 89 2.94 5.22 4.45
CA VAL A 89 2.59 4.31 3.36
C VAL A 89 2.94 2.86 3.71
N GLY A 90 4.16 2.61 4.23
CA GLY A 90 4.56 1.26 4.66
C GLY A 90 3.64 0.70 5.75
N LEU A 91 3.26 1.53 6.72
CA LEU A 91 2.30 1.16 7.77
C LEU A 91 0.91 0.84 7.20
N SER A 92 0.45 1.55 6.17
CA SER A 92 -0.80 1.21 5.48
C SER A 92 -0.79 -0.21 4.94
N PHE A 93 0.32 -0.62 4.30
CA PHE A 93 0.46 -1.97 3.77
C PHE A 93 0.60 -3.02 4.87
N LEU A 94 1.25 -2.67 5.98
CA LEU A 94 1.30 -3.54 7.16
C LEU A 94 -0.10 -3.78 7.74
N VAL A 95 -0.89 -2.72 7.94
CA VAL A 95 -2.28 -2.80 8.39
C VAL A 95 -3.11 -3.63 7.41
N SER A 96 -2.96 -3.39 6.11
CA SER A 96 -3.61 -4.19 5.07
C SER A 96 -3.28 -5.68 5.18
N SER A 97 -2.02 -6.04 5.40
CA SER A 97 -1.57 -7.44 5.55
C SER A 97 -2.20 -8.12 6.76
N VAL A 98 -2.21 -7.45 7.91
CA VAL A 98 -2.84 -7.96 9.13
C VAL A 98 -4.34 -8.16 8.92
N LEU A 99 -5.03 -7.17 8.35
CA LEU A 99 -6.47 -7.25 8.10
C LEU A 99 -6.81 -8.35 7.08
N ASN A 100 -6.00 -8.55 6.04
CA ASN A 100 -6.16 -9.66 5.10
C ASN A 100 -6.05 -11.00 5.82
N TYR A 101 -5.01 -11.20 6.64
CA TYR A 101 -4.82 -12.45 7.37
C TYR A 101 -5.99 -12.74 8.30
N VAL A 102 -6.38 -11.75 9.11
CA VAL A 102 -7.46 -11.90 10.10
C VAL A 102 -8.80 -12.15 9.41
N LEU A 103 -9.14 -11.37 8.37
CA LEU A 103 -10.41 -11.53 7.66
C LEU A 103 -10.49 -12.91 6.99
N ALA A 104 -9.42 -13.36 6.34
CA ALA A 104 -9.39 -14.68 5.71
C ALA A 104 -9.53 -15.81 6.75
N ARG A 105 -8.84 -15.71 7.90
CA ARG A 105 -8.94 -16.70 8.99
C ARG A 105 -10.32 -16.77 9.64
N VAL A 106 -11.02 -15.63 9.73
CA VAL A 106 -12.33 -15.55 10.40
C VAL A 106 -13.47 -15.96 9.46
N ILE A 107 -13.38 -15.60 8.18
CA ILE A 107 -14.46 -15.85 7.21
C ILE A 107 -14.34 -17.22 6.56
N VAL A 108 -13.13 -17.67 6.22
CA VAL A 108 -12.92 -18.92 5.48
C VAL A 108 -12.55 -20.03 6.45
N VAL A 109 -13.56 -20.80 6.86
CA VAL A 109 -13.44 -21.90 7.84
C VAL A 109 -13.79 -23.25 7.23
N SER A 110 -14.50 -23.25 6.11
CA SER A 110 -14.93 -24.46 5.42
C SER A 110 -13.80 -25.13 4.67
N SER A 111 -13.93 -26.44 4.45
CA SER A 111 -12.96 -27.21 3.67
C SER A 111 -12.98 -26.76 2.20
N PRO A 112 -11.82 -26.55 1.56
CA PRO A 112 -11.78 -26.13 0.16
C PRO A 112 -12.42 -27.17 -0.77
N GLY A 113 -13.06 -26.69 -1.83
CA GLY A 113 -13.83 -27.53 -2.76
C GLY A 113 -15.28 -27.77 -2.34
N SER A 114 -15.70 -27.35 -1.13
CA SER A 114 -17.10 -27.34 -0.72
C SER A 114 -17.85 -26.12 -1.27
N VAL A 115 -19.19 -26.21 -1.34
CA VAL A 115 -20.05 -25.07 -1.70
C VAL A 115 -19.89 -23.93 -0.69
N ALA A 116 -19.84 -24.27 0.61
CA ALA A 116 -19.64 -23.31 1.70
C ALA A 116 -18.33 -22.53 1.55
N PHE A 117 -17.23 -23.18 1.13
CA PHE A 117 -15.95 -22.50 0.90
C PHE A 117 -16.05 -21.43 -0.20
N ASN A 118 -16.77 -21.70 -1.30
CA ASN A 118 -16.96 -20.71 -2.37
C ASN A 118 -17.82 -19.52 -1.91
N GLU A 119 -18.85 -19.78 -1.10
CA GLU A 119 -19.68 -18.73 -0.49
C GLU A 119 -18.87 -17.86 0.48
N GLU A 120 -18.04 -18.48 1.33
CA GLU A 120 -17.13 -17.81 2.24
C GLU A 120 -16.08 -16.97 1.50
N LEU A 121 -15.50 -17.49 0.41
CA LEU A 121 -14.59 -16.72 -0.45
C LEU A 121 -15.27 -15.50 -1.07
N GLY A 122 -16.50 -15.64 -1.56
CA GLY A 122 -17.29 -14.53 -2.08
C GLY A 122 -17.56 -13.47 -1.00
N LYS A 123 -17.95 -13.92 0.19
CA LYS A 123 -18.18 -13.05 1.34
C LYS A 123 -16.90 -12.34 1.80
N MET A 124 -15.78 -13.06 1.85
CA MET A 124 -14.46 -12.48 2.16
C MET A 124 -14.12 -11.38 1.17
N THR A 125 -14.27 -11.65 -0.13
CA THR A 125 -13.99 -10.67 -1.20
C THR A 125 -14.84 -9.41 -1.07
N ALA A 126 -16.14 -9.56 -0.79
CA ALA A 126 -17.02 -8.42 -0.56
C ALA A 126 -16.63 -7.62 0.69
N LEU A 127 -16.30 -8.29 1.79
CA LEU A 127 -15.87 -7.66 3.04
C LEU A 127 -14.48 -7.03 2.95
N SER A 128 -13.61 -7.49 2.05
CA SER A 128 -12.28 -6.91 1.83
C SER A 128 -12.35 -5.42 1.46
N TYR A 129 -13.41 -4.98 0.75
CA TYR A 129 -13.56 -3.56 0.43
C TYR A 129 -13.72 -2.66 1.67
N PRO A 130 -14.75 -2.84 2.52
CA PRO A 130 -14.91 -2.02 3.72
C PRO A 130 -13.90 -2.33 4.83
N VAL A 131 -13.47 -3.59 4.98
CA VAL A 131 -12.61 -4.01 6.10
C VAL A 131 -11.14 -3.74 5.82
N ILE A 132 -10.68 -3.88 4.58
CA ILE A 132 -9.25 -3.80 4.24
C ILE A 132 -8.96 -2.54 3.41
N ALA A 133 -9.64 -2.40 2.27
CA ALA A 133 -9.34 -1.35 1.31
C ALA A 133 -9.64 0.03 1.89
N LEU A 134 -10.76 0.19 2.59
CA LEU A 134 -11.14 1.47 3.19
C LEU A 134 -10.16 1.95 4.27
N PRO A 135 -9.82 1.18 5.34
CA PRO A 135 -8.82 1.61 6.32
C PRO A 135 -7.45 1.89 5.71
N SER A 136 -7.00 1.05 4.78
CA SER A 136 -5.71 1.24 4.10
C SER A 136 -5.73 2.52 3.25
N SER A 137 -6.81 2.78 2.51
CA SER A 137 -6.96 3.99 1.70
C SER A 137 -6.97 5.26 2.56
N ILE A 138 -7.60 5.22 3.74
CA ILE A 138 -7.57 6.33 4.69
C ILE A 138 -6.12 6.65 5.12
N ILE A 139 -5.33 5.64 5.44
CA ILE A 139 -3.91 5.83 5.82
C ILE A 139 -3.11 6.41 4.65
N LEU A 140 -3.36 5.95 3.41
CA LEU A 140 -2.72 6.52 2.23
C LEU A 140 -3.10 8.00 2.00
N VAL A 141 -4.38 8.35 2.18
CA VAL A 141 -4.83 9.75 2.11
C VAL A 141 -4.13 10.60 3.18
N ILE A 142 -3.97 10.07 4.41
CA ILE A 142 -3.21 10.73 5.48
C ILE A 142 -1.75 10.93 5.07
N ALA A 143 -1.11 9.94 4.42
CA ALA A 143 0.27 10.07 3.95
C ALA A 143 0.42 11.17 2.89
N ILE A 144 -0.50 11.23 1.92
CA ILE A 144 -0.56 12.25 0.88
C ILE A 144 -0.77 13.63 1.49
N TRP A 145 -1.75 13.75 2.38
CA TRP A 145 -2.06 15.02 3.04
C TRP A 145 -0.92 15.51 3.92
N PHE A 146 -0.26 14.62 4.67
CA PHE A 146 0.94 14.92 5.44
C PHE A 146 2.07 15.44 4.53
N LEU A 147 2.35 14.76 3.43
CA LEU A 147 3.37 15.16 2.47
C LEU A 147 3.09 16.55 1.89
N ILE A 148 1.88 16.77 1.39
CA ILE A 148 1.44 18.04 0.82
C ILE A 148 1.60 19.15 1.87
N LYS A 149 0.95 19.02 3.03
CA LYS A 149 0.94 20.08 4.05
C LYS A 149 2.33 20.45 4.53
N LYS A 150 3.21 19.46 4.74
CA LYS A 150 4.58 19.72 5.16
C LYS A 150 5.43 20.31 4.03
N THR A 151 5.20 19.91 2.79
CA THR A 151 5.90 20.51 1.64
C THR A 151 5.49 21.97 1.45
N GLN A 152 4.18 22.28 1.47
CA GLN A 152 3.67 23.66 1.41
C GLN A 152 4.29 24.53 2.52
N ALA A 153 4.41 24.00 3.74
CA ALA A 153 5.02 24.72 4.85
C ALA A 153 6.53 24.98 4.66
N LEU A 154 7.23 24.16 3.88
CA LEU A 154 8.67 24.31 3.61
C LEU A 154 8.96 25.21 2.39
N THR A 155 8.14 25.13 1.35
CA THR A 155 8.36 25.82 0.07
C THR A 155 7.51 27.09 -0.09
N GLY A 156 6.40 27.22 0.64
CA GLY A 156 5.43 28.29 0.45
C GLY A 156 4.49 28.09 -0.76
N LEU A 157 4.65 26.98 -1.49
CA LEU A 157 3.85 26.68 -2.68
C LEU A 157 2.40 26.33 -2.31
N THR A 158 1.49 26.74 -3.18
CA THR A 158 0.09 26.30 -3.17
C THR A 158 -0.03 24.84 -3.60
N LEU A 159 -1.19 24.23 -3.37
CA LEU A 159 -1.42 22.83 -3.76
C LEU A 159 -1.30 22.67 -5.28
N GLU A 160 -1.81 23.63 -6.04
CA GLU A 160 -1.79 23.60 -7.50
C GLU A 160 -0.36 23.61 -8.05
N GLU A 161 0.52 24.41 -7.44
CA GLU A 161 1.94 24.49 -7.81
C GLU A 161 2.75 23.24 -7.42
N LEU A 162 2.29 22.49 -6.41
CA LEU A 162 2.91 21.22 -6.00
C LEU A 162 2.52 20.08 -6.93
N LEU A 163 1.32 20.11 -7.52
CA LEU A 163 0.80 19.05 -8.35
C LEU A 163 1.32 19.18 -9.79
N LYS A 164 1.59 18.05 -10.44
CA LYS A 164 1.81 18.02 -11.89
C LYS A 164 0.46 18.16 -12.61
N ILE A 165 -0.04 19.39 -12.69
CA ILE A 165 -1.19 19.72 -13.54
C ILE A 165 -0.62 19.97 -14.95
N LYS A 166 -0.99 19.10 -15.89
CA LYS A 166 -0.59 19.18 -17.29
C LYS A 166 -1.70 19.79 -18.13
#